data_AF-A0A812P2J1-F1
#
_entry.id   AF-A0A812P2J1-F1
#
_cell.length_a   1.000
_cell.length_b   1.000
_cell.length_c   1.000
_cell.angle_alpha   90.00
_cell.angle_beta   90.00
_cell.angle_gamma   90.00
#
_symmetry.space_group_name_H-M   'P 1'
#
loop_
_entity.id
_entity.type
_entity.pdbx_description
1 polymer ?
#
loop_
_entity_poly.entity_id
_entity_poly.type
_entity_poly.pdbx_seq_one_letter_code
_entity_poly.pdbx_strand_id
1 'polypeptide(L)'
;MAVLVNIILLVACLWHLLRNQGTQYGKPVVPAGQDPKEFAVSELQAAFDAKNAPRYAGALELALEVNVDPDKIPCVYSLQKQPETFKIPVVQRGSSVITAQLCFILDYTGSMKEQINQAEKSCRSIVEAVKAMKFSHMPEASVDLEMAAVGYNDWDDKTASLGRPVVSVYGGNEIKKRHDPNIGLDEFNLGGKFTKDTDDIMKWIKQPLGSGGSIPEELTGALIAASHLPWSAKERLAVVITDAPCHGKAYSNDSHDPFCDKETGLTCTGKPEVPLLKLQEQNVQVVILHTGNAGAVKMCQKLLQTSPTLIQEKVSPSETADRLVNAMNTKLDLSPLTYLMKPFTREGLKEVAFNHEVELKVGGETTKHRVGSDGLIWLGKPSSAPVMTISRPGNAGLDEWWEAQTAGQELSRSFDVDQVYKLTMPCKKREQGDSMV
;
A
#
# COMPACT_ATOMS: atom_id res chain seq x y z
N MET A 1 38.00 -2.66 -34.00
CA MET A 1 37.90 -2.84 -32.53
C MET A 1 36.47 -2.70 -32.00
N ALA A 2 35.72 -1.65 -32.33
CA ALA A 2 34.33 -1.47 -31.83
C ALA A 2 33.36 -2.63 -32.15
N VAL A 3 33.47 -3.23 -33.34
CA VAL A 3 32.65 -4.40 -33.73
C VAL A 3 32.99 -5.65 -32.91
N LEU A 4 34.27 -5.83 -32.54
CA LEU A 4 34.71 -6.98 -31.75
C LEU A 4 34.22 -6.85 -30.29
N VAL A 5 34.22 -5.63 -29.74
CA VAL A 5 33.68 -5.33 -28.40
C VAL A 5 32.18 -5.59 -28.33
N ASN A 6 31.43 -5.21 -29.38
CA ASN A 6 29.99 -5.46 -29.44
C ASN A 6 29.66 -6.95 -29.58
N ILE A 7 30.46 -7.73 -30.32
CA ILE A 7 30.27 -9.19 -30.40
C ILE A 7 30.59 -9.85 -29.06
N ILE A 8 31.64 -9.42 -28.35
CA ILE A 8 31.97 -9.95 -27.01
C ILE A 8 30.87 -9.60 -25.99
N LEU A 9 30.33 -8.38 -26.03
CA LEU A 9 29.19 -7.97 -25.19
C LEU A 9 27.92 -8.75 -25.54
N LEU A 10 27.64 -8.98 -26.82
CA LEU A 10 26.48 -9.77 -27.24
C LEU A 10 26.61 -11.23 -26.82
N VAL A 11 27.81 -11.82 -26.95
CA VAL A 11 28.10 -13.18 -26.49
C VAL A 11 28.07 -13.26 -24.97
N ALA A 12 28.53 -12.24 -24.24
CA ALA A 12 28.41 -12.17 -22.78
C ALA A 12 26.94 -12.03 -22.35
N CYS A 13 26.13 -11.22 -23.03
CA CYS A 13 24.70 -11.10 -22.79
C CYS A 13 23.93 -12.39 -23.14
N LEU A 14 24.25 -13.05 -24.26
CA LEU A 14 23.71 -14.36 -24.62
C LEU A 14 24.15 -15.45 -23.64
N TRP A 15 25.40 -15.43 -23.18
CA TRP A 15 25.91 -16.33 -22.15
C TRP A 15 25.21 -16.09 -20.81
N HIS A 16 24.92 -14.83 -20.47
CA HIS A 16 24.20 -14.48 -19.24
C HIS A 16 22.70 -14.81 -19.33
N LEU A 17 22.08 -14.64 -20.51
CA LEU A 17 20.70 -15.04 -20.81
C LEU A 17 20.54 -16.56 -20.86
N LEU A 18 21.52 -17.28 -21.38
CA LEU A 18 21.55 -18.75 -21.40
C LEU A 18 21.87 -19.35 -20.01
N ARG A 19 22.63 -18.64 -19.16
CA ARG A 19 22.78 -18.99 -17.72
C ARG A 19 21.57 -18.61 -16.88
N ASN A 20 20.73 -17.68 -17.33
CA ASN A 20 19.47 -17.31 -16.68
C ASN A 20 18.26 -18.12 -17.18
N GLN A 21 18.47 -19.17 -17.97
CA GLN A 21 17.59 -20.32 -17.86
C GLN A 21 17.94 -20.99 -16.54
N GLY A 22 17.41 -20.45 -15.44
CA GLY A 22 17.44 -21.12 -14.15
C GLY A 22 17.03 -22.55 -14.42
N THR A 23 17.88 -23.52 -14.05
CA THR A 23 17.54 -24.93 -14.08
C THR A 23 16.14 -25.07 -13.53
N GLN A 24 15.15 -25.24 -14.42
CA GLN A 24 13.80 -25.53 -14.01
C GLN A 24 13.90 -26.95 -13.51
N TYR A 25 14.12 -27.09 -12.21
CA TYR A 25 13.84 -28.35 -11.56
C TYR A 25 12.34 -28.53 -11.70
N GLY A 26 11.97 -29.35 -12.69
CA GLY A 26 10.59 -29.75 -12.88
C GLY A 26 10.10 -30.44 -11.62
N LYS A 27 8.78 -30.35 -11.38
CA LYS A 27 8.10 -31.16 -10.37
C LYS A 27 8.62 -32.60 -10.43
N PRO A 28 9.09 -33.17 -9.31
CA PRO A 28 9.67 -34.51 -9.31
C PRO A 28 8.63 -35.55 -9.74
N VAL A 29 9.06 -36.53 -10.52
CA VAL A 29 8.20 -37.61 -11.01
C VAL A 29 8.15 -38.71 -9.97
N VAL A 30 6.94 -39.05 -9.50
CA VAL A 30 6.73 -40.14 -8.55
C VAL A 30 7.13 -41.47 -9.20
N PRO A 31 8.06 -42.25 -8.61
CA PRO A 31 8.42 -43.57 -9.12
C PRO A 31 7.22 -44.53 -9.14
N ALA A 32 7.17 -45.39 -10.15
CA ALA A 32 6.09 -46.37 -10.28
C ALA A 32 6.03 -47.28 -9.03
N GLY A 33 4.85 -47.38 -8.43
CA GLY A 33 4.61 -48.20 -7.24
C GLY A 33 4.93 -47.54 -5.90
N GLN A 34 5.38 -46.28 -5.89
CA GLN A 34 5.60 -45.51 -4.66
C GLN A 34 4.37 -44.67 -4.31
N ASP A 35 4.06 -44.51 -3.02
CA ASP A 35 3.02 -43.60 -2.58
C ASP A 35 3.41 -42.13 -2.85
N PRO A 36 2.57 -41.34 -3.54
CA PRO A 36 2.89 -39.95 -3.88
C PRO A 36 3.11 -39.03 -2.68
N LYS A 37 2.40 -39.24 -1.55
CA LYS A 37 2.56 -38.41 -0.34
C LYS A 37 3.88 -38.74 0.34
N GLU A 38 4.21 -40.01 0.51
CA GLU A 38 5.48 -40.44 1.10
C GLU A 38 6.68 -39.97 0.27
N PHE A 39 6.59 -40.10 -1.06
CA PHE A 39 7.62 -39.60 -1.97
C PHE A 39 7.79 -38.08 -1.86
N ALA A 40 6.70 -37.31 -1.84
CA ALA A 40 6.75 -35.86 -1.72
C ALA A 40 7.40 -35.41 -0.40
N VAL A 41 7.07 -36.05 0.72
CA VAL A 41 7.68 -35.77 2.03
C VAL A 41 9.17 -36.11 2.02
N SER A 42 9.57 -37.23 1.42
CA SER A 42 10.97 -37.64 1.31
C SER A 42 11.78 -36.66 0.45
N GLU A 43 11.25 -36.26 -0.70
CA GLU A 43 11.91 -35.29 -1.59
C GLU A 43 12.02 -33.90 -0.96
N LEU A 44 10.99 -33.44 -0.23
CA LEU A 44 11.05 -32.21 0.54
C LEU A 44 12.17 -32.23 1.58
N GLN A 45 12.27 -33.32 2.35
CA GLN A 45 13.33 -33.46 3.36
C GLN A 45 14.71 -33.52 2.72
N ALA A 46 14.89 -34.30 1.64
CA ALA A 46 16.15 -34.39 0.92
C ALA A 46 16.58 -33.05 0.31
N ALA A 47 15.64 -32.27 -0.23
CA ALA A 47 15.90 -30.94 -0.76
C ALA A 47 16.25 -29.94 0.35
N PHE A 48 15.57 -30.03 1.49
CA PHE A 48 15.83 -29.24 2.69
C PHE A 48 17.23 -29.49 3.25
N ASP A 49 17.60 -30.74 3.45
CA ASP A 49 18.91 -31.14 4.00
C ASP A 49 20.05 -30.70 3.06
N ALA A 50 19.81 -30.76 1.75
CA ALA A 50 20.74 -30.30 0.73
C ALA A 50 20.76 -28.76 0.56
N LYS A 51 19.86 -28.02 1.23
CA LYS A 51 19.61 -26.58 1.02
C LYS A 51 19.46 -26.21 -0.46
N ASN A 52 18.77 -27.07 -1.22
CA ASN A 52 18.60 -26.92 -2.66
C ASN A 52 17.23 -26.28 -2.95
N ALA A 53 17.20 -24.96 -3.06
CA ALA A 53 15.96 -24.20 -3.24
C ALA A 53 15.15 -24.61 -4.48
N PRO A 54 15.74 -24.76 -5.67
CA PRO A 54 14.97 -25.21 -6.83
C PRO A 54 14.35 -26.60 -6.66
N ARG A 55 15.09 -27.57 -6.12
CA ARG A 55 14.55 -28.92 -5.83
C ARG A 55 13.43 -28.86 -4.80
N TYR A 56 13.60 -28.03 -3.76
CA TYR A 56 12.60 -27.85 -2.71
C TYR A 56 11.30 -27.26 -3.29
N ALA A 57 11.39 -26.24 -4.14
CA ALA A 57 10.21 -25.65 -4.79
C ALA A 57 9.43 -26.66 -5.63
N GLY A 58 10.12 -27.50 -6.42
CA GLY A 58 9.49 -28.57 -7.18
C GLY A 58 8.84 -29.65 -6.29
N ALA A 59 9.50 -30.05 -5.21
CA ALA A 59 8.96 -31.01 -4.24
C ALA A 59 7.75 -30.45 -3.47
N LEU A 60 7.77 -29.15 -3.14
CA LEU A 60 6.66 -28.45 -2.50
C LEU A 60 5.43 -28.40 -3.41
N GLU A 61 5.61 -28.11 -4.69
CA GLU A 61 4.53 -28.13 -5.69
C GLU A 61 3.83 -29.51 -5.73
N LEU A 62 4.60 -30.59 -5.72
CA LEU A 62 4.06 -31.94 -5.62
C LEU A 62 3.33 -32.17 -4.28
N ALA A 63 3.92 -31.76 -3.16
CA ALA A 63 3.37 -31.98 -1.82
C ALA A 63 2.00 -31.29 -1.64
N LEU A 64 1.84 -30.08 -2.17
CA LEU A 64 0.57 -29.35 -2.14
C LEU A 64 -0.49 -30.05 -3.00
N GLU A 65 -0.13 -30.50 -4.21
CA GLU A 65 -1.06 -31.20 -5.10
C GLU A 65 -1.59 -32.50 -4.49
N VAL A 66 -0.73 -33.27 -3.83
CA VAL A 66 -1.11 -34.53 -3.20
C VAL A 66 -1.66 -34.35 -1.78
N ASN A 67 -1.84 -33.11 -1.30
CA ASN A 67 -2.36 -32.77 0.02
C ASN A 67 -1.56 -33.42 1.17
N VAL A 68 -0.25 -33.18 1.20
CA VAL A 68 0.60 -33.50 2.36
C VAL A 68 0.20 -32.63 3.56
N ASP A 69 0.18 -33.24 4.75
CA ASP A 69 -0.11 -32.50 5.99
C ASP A 69 0.91 -31.38 6.21
N PRO A 70 0.48 -30.14 6.52
CA PRO A 70 1.35 -29.00 6.80
C PRO A 70 2.53 -29.26 7.76
N ASP A 71 2.31 -30.07 8.81
CA ASP A 71 3.32 -30.41 9.82
C ASP A 71 4.46 -31.29 9.28
N LYS A 72 4.25 -31.93 8.12
CA LYS A 72 5.26 -32.76 7.45
C LYS A 72 6.13 -31.96 6.49
N ILE A 73 5.76 -30.73 6.16
CA ILE A 73 6.48 -29.86 5.23
C ILE A 73 7.57 -29.08 6.01
N PRO A 74 8.86 -29.28 5.74
CA PRO A 74 9.92 -28.50 6.37
C PRO A 74 9.77 -27.02 6.00
N CYS A 75 9.71 -26.12 6.97
CA CYS A 75 9.52 -24.70 6.73
C CYS A 75 10.80 -24.07 6.14
N VAL A 76 10.64 -23.46 4.96
CA VAL A 76 11.65 -22.62 4.33
C VAL A 76 10.99 -21.26 4.08
N TYR A 77 11.62 -20.20 4.59
CA TYR A 77 11.11 -18.85 4.42
C TYR A 77 12.03 -18.04 3.53
N SER A 78 11.43 -17.18 2.73
CA SER A 78 12.12 -16.09 2.05
C SER A 78 12.08 -14.83 2.91
N LEU A 79 13.23 -14.17 3.08
CA LEU A 79 13.33 -12.88 3.75
C LEU A 79 13.58 -11.77 2.74
N GLN A 80 12.60 -10.89 2.62
CA GLN A 80 12.57 -9.81 1.65
C GLN A 80 12.53 -8.46 2.38
N LYS A 81 13.20 -7.47 1.80
CA LYS A 81 13.06 -6.06 2.17
C LYS A 81 11.83 -5.49 1.49
N GLN A 82 11.11 -4.63 2.17
CA GLN A 82 10.10 -3.78 1.56
C GLN A 82 10.80 -2.53 0.99
N PRO A 83 11.03 -2.44 -0.34
CA PRO A 83 12.00 -1.50 -0.95
C PRO A 83 11.73 -0.04 -0.62
N GLU A 84 10.46 0.34 -0.51
CA GLU A 84 10.01 1.68 -0.15
C GLU A 84 10.50 2.11 1.23
N THR A 85 10.74 1.19 2.15
CA THR A 85 11.23 1.50 3.51
C THR A 85 12.75 1.51 3.62
N PHE A 86 13.49 0.89 2.70
CA PHE A 86 14.97 0.82 2.74
C PHE A 86 15.67 1.99 2.06
N LYS A 87 14.89 2.94 1.54
CA LYS A 87 15.44 4.19 1.00
C LYS A 87 15.96 5.03 2.16
N ILE A 88 17.27 4.93 2.41
CA ILE A 88 17.96 5.79 3.37
C ILE A 88 17.89 7.21 2.81
N PRO A 89 17.16 8.14 3.45
CA PRO A 89 17.15 9.50 2.96
C PRO A 89 18.54 10.09 3.20
N VAL A 90 19.03 10.81 2.19
CA VAL A 90 20.24 11.59 2.34
C VAL A 90 19.91 12.76 3.27
N VAL A 91 20.63 12.86 4.39
CA VAL A 91 20.50 14.00 5.30
C VAL A 91 20.92 15.25 4.54
N GLN A 92 19.94 16.07 4.19
CA GLN A 92 20.19 17.39 3.62
C GLN A 92 20.38 18.36 4.78
N ARG A 93 21.62 18.80 4.97
CA ARG A 93 21.96 19.90 5.88
C ARG A 93 21.87 21.20 5.07
N GLY A 94 20.89 22.03 5.38
CA GLY A 94 20.56 23.27 4.66
C GLY A 94 19.05 23.41 4.39
N SER A 95 18.62 24.62 4.06
CA SER A 95 17.22 24.91 3.73
C SER A 95 16.79 24.12 2.49
N SER A 96 15.94 23.12 2.68
CA SER A 96 15.29 22.38 1.59
C SER A 96 13.80 22.69 1.57
N VAL A 97 13.24 22.73 0.35
CA VAL A 97 11.80 22.94 0.15
C VAL A 97 11.19 21.64 -0.33
N ILE A 98 10.30 21.07 0.47
CA ILE A 98 9.51 19.90 0.12
C ILE A 98 8.25 20.39 -0.59
N THR A 99 8.16 20.17 -1.89
CA THR A 99 6.92 20.44 -2.64
C THR A 99 5.90 19.36 -2.35
N ALA A 100 4.72 19.76 -1.87
CA ALA A 100 3.61 18.87 -1.58
C ALA A 100 2.33 19.33 -2.28
N GLN A 101 1.53 18.38 -2.78
CA GLN A 101 0.19 18.61 -3.30
C GLN A 101 -0.82 17.79 -2.51
N LEU A 102 -1.88 18.46 -2.07
CA LEU A 102 -2.97 17.89 -1.28
C LEU A 102 -4.30 18.09 -2.02
N CYS A 103 -5.02 17.02 -2.30
CA CYS A 103 -6.38 17.08 -2.82
C CYS A 103 -7.39 16.58 -1.79
N PHE A 104 -8.38 17.41 -1.46
CA PHE A 104 -9.54 16.97 -0.68
C PHE A 104 -10.60 16.38 -1.62
N ILE A 105 -11.05 15.16 -1.36
CA ILE A 105 -12.15 14.52 -2.07
C ILE A 105 -13.30 14.41 -1.08
N LEU A 106 -14.34 15.22 -1.29
CA LEU A 106 -15.36 15.51 -0.29
C LEU A 106 -16.72 15.00 -0.74
N ASP A 107 -17.33 14.22 0.13
CA ASP A 107 -18.73 13.85 0.06
C ASP A 107 -19.61 15.06 0.44
N TYR A 108 -20.40 15.57 -0.51
CA TYR A 108 -21.26 16.74 -0.38
C TYR A 108 -22.73 16.42 -0.12
N THR A 109 -23.04 15.18 0.21
CA THR A 109 -24.42 14.75 0.51
C THR A 109 -24.96 15.44 1.77
N GLY A 110 -26.29 15.39 1.93
CA GLY A 110 -26.97 16.05 3.04
C GLY A 110 -26.55 15.54 4.44
N SER A 111 -26.11 14.27 4.54
CA SER A 111 -25.65 13.68 5.81
C SER A 111 -24.29 14.22 6.26
N MET A 112 -23.49 14.75 5.34
CA MET A 112 -22.14 15.27 5.60
C MET A 112 -22.10 16.69 6.18
N LYS A 113 -23.24 17.26 6.59
CA LYS A 113 -23.31 18.65 7.08
C LYS A 113 -22.39 18.94 8.25
N GLU A 114 -22.37 18.06 9.24
CA GLU A 114 -21.51 18.23 10.42
C GLU A 114 -20.03 18.08 10.02
N GLN A 115 -19.75 17.09 9.18
CA GLN A 115 -18.44 16.74 8.67
C GLN A 115 -17.86 17.86 7.82
N ILE A 116 -18.64 18.53 6.97
CA ILE A 116 -18.18 19.63 6.12
C ILE A 116 -17.94 20.89 6.94
N ASN A 117 -18.82 21.21 7.90
CA ASN A 117 -18.60 22.31 8.84
C ASN A 117 -17.33 22.10 9.68
N GLN A 118 -17.04 20.85 10.04
CA GLN A 118 -15.80 20.50 10.71
C GLN A 118 -14.63 20.45 9.74
N ALA A 119 -14.80 19.96 8.51
CA ALA A 119 -13.79 19.92 7.46
C ALA A 119 -13.30 21.34 7.13
N GLU A 120 -14.14 22.37 7.17
CA GLU A 120 -13.68 23.75 7.06
C GLU A 120 -12.64 24.10 8.15
N LYS A 121 -12.96 23.80 9.41
CA LYS A 121 -12.04 24.02 10.54
C LYS A 121 -10.80 23.14 10.42
N SER A 122 -11.00 21.88 10.07
CA SER A 122 -9.96 20.88 9.93
C SER A 122 -9.04 21.21 8.77
N CYS A 123 -9.52 21.66 7.62
CA CYS A 123 -8.68 21.94 6.45
C CYS A 123 -7.71 23.09 6.72
N ARG A 124 -8.14 24.14 7.44
CA ARG A 124 -7.20 25.18 7.89
C ARG A 124 -6.17 24.60 8.85
N SER A 125 -6.60 23.84 9.86
CA SER A 125 -5.67 23.19 10.80
C SER A 125 -4.70 22.22 10.11
N ILE A 126 -5.17 21.49 9.10
CA ILE A 126 -4.38 20.59 8.27
C ILE A 126 -3.32 21.38 7.52
N VAL A 127 -3.70 22.46 6.83
CA VAL A 127 -2.75 23.28 6.07
C VAL A 127 -1.69 23.88 6.97
N GLU A 128 -2.09 24.44 8.11
CA GLU A 128 -1.15 25.00 9.09
C GLU A 128 -0.24 23.93 9.67
N ALA A 129 -0.79 22.77 10.04
CA ALA A 129 -0.01 21.67 10.59
C ALA A 129 0.97 21.08 9.56
N VAL A 130 0.57 20.96 8.29
CA VAL A 130 1.43 20.51 7.20
C VAL A 130 2.58 21.49 6.97
N LYS A 131 2.29 22.80 6.94
CA LYS A 131 3.33 23.83 6.84
C LYS A 131 4.27 23.84 8.05
N ALA A 132 3.77 23.47 9.22
CA ALA A 132 4.53 23.39 10.47
C ALA A 132 5.29 22.06 10.67
N MET A 133 5.19 21.10 9.75
CA MET A 133 5.84 19.80 9.88
C MET A 133 7.35 19.93 10.05
N LYS A 134 7.89 19.10 10.94
CA LYS A 134 9.33 18.98 11.20
C LYS A 134 9.76 17.56 10.91
N PHE A 135 10.82 17.43 10.11
CA PHE A 135 11.33 16.14 9.68
C PHE A 135 12.62 15.83 10.45
N SER A 136 12.66 14.66 11.07
CA SER A 136 13.80 14.20 11.89
C SER A 136 15.14 14.25 11.14
N HIS A 137 15.10 13.93 9.85
CA HIS A 137 16.25 13.84 8.93
C HIS A 137 16.45 15.10 8.05
N MET A 138 15.56 16.08 8.14
CA MET A 138 15.65 17.39 7.47
C MET A 138 15.09 18.49 8.39
N PRO A 139 15.78 18.82 9.51
CA PRO A 139 15.22 19.71 10.55
C PRO A 139 14.97 21.14 10.07
N GLU A 140 15.66 21.57 9.02
CA GLU A 140 15.54 22.90 8.41
C GLU A 140 14.61 22.94 7.19
N ALA A 141 13.99 21.82 6.83
CA ALA A 141 13.08 21.80 5.67
C ALA A 141 11.79 22.58 5.94
N SER A 142 11.29 23.20 4.89
CA SER A 142 9.95 23.80 4.82
C SER A 142 9.09 23.06 3.81
N VAL A 143 7.78 23.05 4.03
CA VAL A 143 6.82 22.48 3.08
C VAL A 143 6.21 23.58 2.22
N ASP A 144 6.37 23.47 0.90
CA ASP A 144 5.65 24.26 -0.09
C ASP A 144 4.40 23.50 -0.54
N LEU A 145 3.26 23.85 0.06
CA LEU A 145 2.00 23.13 -0.09
C LEU A 145 1.10 23.81 -1.12
N GLU A 146 0.65 23.05 -2.12
CA GLU A 146 -0.46 23.41 -2.99
C GLU A 146 -1.66 22.49 -2.73
N MET A 147 -2.86 23.02 -2.92
CA MET A 147 -4.13 22.38 -2.56
C MET A 147 -5.10 22.38 -3.73
N ALA A 148 -5.87 21.30 -3.84
CA ALA A 148 -7.02 21.18 -4.73
C ALA A 148 -8.19 20.55 -3.96
N ALA A 149 -9.37 20.56 -4.57
CA ALA A 149 -10.53 19.88 -4.03
C ALA A 149 -11.41 19.31 -5.14
N VAL A 150 -12.01 18.17 -4.86
CA VAL A 150 -13.02 17.48 -5.67
C VAL A 150 -14.20 17.20 -4.75
N GLY A 151 -15.40 17.53 -5.21
CA GLY A 151 -16.62 17.35 -4.46
C GLY A 151 -17.55 16.44 -5.23
N TYR A 152 -18.22 15.51 -4.55
CA TYR A 152 -19.18 14.61 -5.18
C TYR A 152 -20.49 14.51 -4.41
N ASN A 153 -21.56 14.18 -5.11
CA ASN A 153 -22.89 13.86 -4.59
C ASN A 153 -23.37 12.56 -5.26
N ASP A 154 -24.68 12.31 -5.27
CA ASP A 154 -25.32 11.24 -6.04
C ASP A 154 -25.82 11.71 -7.41
N TRP A 155 -26.21 10.76 -8.25
CA TRP A 155 -26.96 10.99 -9.50
C TRP A 155 -28.45 11.28 -9.30
N ASP A 156 -28.92 11.33 -8.06
CA ASP A 156 -30.34 11.34 -7.73
C ASP A 156 -31.06 12.62 -8.21
N ASP A 157 -32.35 12.47 -8.56
CA ASP A 157 -33.16 13.58 -9.09
C ASP A 157 -33.28 14.75 -8.11
N LYS A 158 -33.18 14.51 -6.80
CA LYS A 158 -33.23 15.57 -5.79
C LYS A 158 -31.92 16.36 -5.77
N THR A 159 -30.75 15.73 -5.92
CA THR A 159 -29.47 16.43 -6.10
C THR A 159 -29.50 17.31 -7.34
N ALA A 160 -30.01 16.77 -8.45
CA ALA A 160 -30.21 17.52 -9.69
C ALA A 160 -31.19 18.70 -9.51
N SER A 161 -32.28 18.52 -8.77
CA SER A 161 -33.28 19.57 -8.49
C SER A 161 -32.72 20.73 -7.66
N LEU A 162 -31.71 20.45 -6.83
CA LEU A 162 -30.97 21.46 -6.06
C LEU A 162 -29.91 22.18 -6.91
N GLY A 163 -29.77 21.82 -8.20
CA GLY A 163 -28.76 22.37 -9.10
C GLY A 163 -27.33 21.97 -8.71
N ARG A 164 -27.17 20.90 -7.93
CA ARG A 164 -25.88 20.45 -7.42
C ARG A 164 -25.23 19.49 -8.42
N PRO A 165 -23.91 19.60 -8.63
CA PRO A 165 -23.19 18.68 -9.50
C PRO A 165 -22.99 17.32 -8.82
N VAL A 166 -23.03 16.26 -9.62
CA VAL A 166 -22.65 14.90 -9.21
C VAL A 166 -21.16 14.85 -8.87
N VAL A 167 -20.32 15.49 -9.69
CA VAL A 167 -18.88 15.66 -9.42
C VAL A 167 -18.47 17.07 -9.83
N SER A 168 -17.62 17.72 -9.03
CA SER A 168 -17.08 19.06 -9.30
C SER A 168 -15.63 19.16 -8.85
N VAL A 169 -14.83 19.97 -9.55
CA VAL A 169 -13.40 20.14 -9.25
C VAL A 169 -13.07 21.62 -9.05
N TYR A 170 -12.24 21.94 -8.06
CA TYR A 170 -11.75 23.29 -7.82
C TYR A 170 -11.00 23.84 -9.05
N GLY A 171 -11.46 24.98 -9.55
CA GLY A 171 -10.92 25.63 -10.75
C GLY A 171 -11.14 24.84 -12.04
N GLY A 172 -12.03 23.84 -12.03
CA GLY A 172 -12.38 22.99 -13.17
C GLY A 172 -13.88 23.02 -13.49
N ASN A 173 -14.29 22.06 -14.30
CA ASN A 173 -15.66 21.83 -14.72
C ASN A 173 -16.44 20.97 -13.69
N GLU A 174 -17.70 20.73 -13.99
CA GLU A 174 -18.64 19.97 -13.16
C GLU A 174 -19.52 19.04 -14.02
N ILE A 175 -19.92 17.89 -13.45
CA ILE A 175 -20.91 16.98 -14.01
C ILE A 175 -22.25 17.27 -13.38
N LYS A 176 -23.19 17.84 -14.16
CA LYS A 176 -24.58 18.12 -13.72
C LYS A 176 -25.63 17.28 -14.44
N LYS A 177 -25.20 16.39 -15.32
CA LYS A 177 -26.12 15.53 -16.09
C LYS A 177 -26.66 14.40 -15.23
N ARG A 178 -27.79 13.84 -15.65
CA ARG A 178 -28.40 12.65 -15.05
C ARG A 178 -27.52 11.42 -15.29
N HIS A 179 -27.74 10.38 -14.48
CA HIS A 179 -27.10 9.07 -14.67
C HIS A 179 -27.30 8.58 -16.12
N ASP A 180 -26.18 8.25 -16.77
CA ASP A 180 -26.16 7.68 -18.12
C ASP A 180 -25.16 6.51 -18.13
N PRO A 181 -25.61 5.26 -18.32
CA PRO A 181 -24.71 4.11 -18.37
C PRO A 181 -23.68 4.17 -19.52
N ASN A 182 -23.86 5.06 -20.49
CA ASN A 182 -22.95 5.25 -21.63
C ASN A 182 -22.01 6.45 -21.47
N ILE A 183 -21.98 7.09 -20.30
CA ILE A 183 -21.04 8.18 -20.01
C ILE A 183 -19.60 7.73 -20.28
N GLY A 184 -18.85 8.53 -21.03
CA GLY A 184 -17.43 8.27 -21.23
C GLY A 184 -16.64 8.63 -19.97
N LEU A 185 -15.71 7.78 -19.53
CA LEU A 185 -14.86 8.10 -18.37
C LEU A 185 -14.01 9.37 -18.60
N ASP A 186 -13.69 9.70 -19.85
CA ASP A 186 -12.99 10.93 -20.23
C ASP A 186 -13.79 12.20 -19.90
N GLU A 187 -15.12 12.11 -19.74
CA GLU A 187 -15.95 13.24 -19.31
C GLU A 187 -15.65 13.66 -17.87
N PHE A 188 -15.09 12.77 -17.05
CA PHE A 188 -14.62 13.08 -15.70
C PHE A 188 -13.23 13.72 -15.68
N ASN A 189 -12.59 13.94 -16.85
CA ASN A 189 -11.47 14.86 -16.95
C ASN A 189 -11.99 16.31 -16.90
N LEU A 190 -12.37 16.73 -15.70
CA LEU A 190 -12.98 18.03 -15.44
C LEU A 190 -11.94 19.17 -15.41
N GLY A 191 -10.66 18.88 -15.68
CA GLY A 191 -9.57 19.81 -15.45
C GLY A 191 -9.41 20.08 -13.96
N GLY A 192 -9.19 21.34 -13.60
CA GLY A 192 -8.89 21.77 -12.24
C GLY A 192 -7.45 22.22 -12.07
N LYS A 193 -7.16 22.81 -10.91
CA LYS A 193 -5.84 23.34 -10.58
C LYS A 193 -5.52 23.16 -9.11
N PHE A 194 -4.22 23.19 -8.80
CA PHE A 194 -3.75 23.38 -7.44
C PHE A 194 -3.56 24.88 -7.16
N THR A 195 -3.75 25.29 -5.90
CA THR A 195 -3.51 26.67 -5.43
C THR A 195 -2.77 26.67 -4.09
N LYS A 196 -1.98 27.71 -3.84
CA LYS A 196 -1.37 27.96 -2.52
C LYS A 196 -2.27 28.80 -1.62
N ASP A 197 -3.33 29.38 -2.19
CA ASP A 197 -4.29 30.21 -1.48
C ASP A 197 -5.26 29.32 -0.68
N THR A 198 -5.03 29.27 0.63
CA THR A 198 -5.86 28.51 1.56
C THR A 198 -7.28 29.06 1.62
N ASP A 199 -7.46 30.38 1.57
CA ASP A 199 -8.76 31.01 1.69
C ASP A 199 -9.63 30.75 0.45
N ASP A 200 -9.02 30.69 -0.73
CA ASP A 200 -9.69 30.27 -1.96
C ASP A 200 -10.23 28.84 -1.88
N ILE A 201 -9.44 27.89 -1.37
CA ILE A 201 -9.91 26.51 -1.17
C ILE A 201 -10.99 26.46 -0.09
N MET A 202 -10.84 27.19 1.02
CA MET A 202 -11.87 27.22 2.07
C MET A 202 -13.19 27.77 1.54
N LYS A 203 -13.12 28.83 0.72
CA LYS A 203 -14.29 29.40 0.06
C LYS A 203 -14.94 28.39 -0.88
N TRP A 204 -14.14 27.64 -1.64
CA TRP A 204 -14.66 26.59 -2.51
C TRP A 204 -15.26 25.43 -1.71
N ILE A 205 -14.72 25.09 -0.54
CA ILE A 205 -15.26 24.00 0.28
C ILE A 205 -16.65 24.35 0.86
N LYS A 206 -16.95 25.63 1.06
CA LYS A 206 -18.22 26.17 1.58
C LYS A 206 -19.39 26.13 0.60
N GLN A 207 -19.52 25.04 -0.14
CA GLN A 207 -20.63 24.87 -1.07
C GLN A 207 -21.90 24.40 -0.35
N PRO A 208 -23.08 24.66 -0.91
CA PRO A 208 -24.29 23.98 -0.50
C PRO A 208 -24.18 22.45 -0.64
N LEU A 209 -24.86 21.71 0.22
CA LEU A 209 -24.94 20.25 0.14
C LEU A 209 -25.96 19.81 -0.92
N GLY A 210 -25.76 18.62 -1.48
CA GLY A 210 -26.76 17.90 -2.27
C GLY A 210 -27.80 17.18 -1.41
N SER A 211 -28.52 16.27 -2.03
CA SER A 211 -29.20 15.20 -1.30
C SER A 211 -28.31 13.96 -1.23
N GLY A 212 -28.76 12.97 -0.46
CA GLY A 212 -28.00 11.76 -0.17
C GLY A 212 -28.11 11.39 1.30
N GLY A 213 -27.39 10.36 1.69
CA GLY A 213 -27.41 9.83 3.05
C GLY A 213 -26.43 8.68 3.22
N SER A 214 -26.79 7.69 4.03
CA SER A 214 -25.94 6.51 4.24
C SER A 214 -26.03 5.44 3.13
N ILE A 215 -26.49 5.82 1.95
CA ILE A 215 -26.65 4.96 0.76
C ILE A 215 -25.44 5.14 -0.16
N PRO A 216 -25.25 4.31 -1.21
CA PRO A 216 -24.10 4.47 -2.10
C PRO A 216 -24.09 5.81 -2.85
N GLU A 217 -22.90 6.40 -3.02
CA GLU A 217 -22.70 7.74 -3.61
C GLU A 217 -21.62 7.72 -4.72
N GLU A 218 -21.47 8.81 -5.49
CA GLU A 218 -20.60 8.86 -6.69
C GLU A 218 -19.11 9.17 -6.40
N LEU A 219 -18.55 8.51 -5.38
CA LEU A 219 -17.13 8.60 -5.03
C LEU A 219 -16.23 8.12 -6.18
N THR A 220 -16.66 7.14 -6.98
CA THR A 220 -15.86 6.60 -8.09
C THR A 220 -15.57 7.68 -9.14
N GLY A 221 -16.57 8.46 -9.54
CA GLY A 221 -16.41 9.62 -10.41
C GLY A 221 -15.48 10.68 -9.82
N ALA A 222 -15.55 10.90 -8.50
CA ALA A 222 -14.64 11.81 -7.81
C ALA A 222 -13.17 11.34 -7.86
N LEU A 223 -12.93 10.05 -7.69
CA LEU A 223 -11.59 9.44 -7.83
C LEU A 223 -11.07 9.55 -9.27
N ILE A 224 -11.93 9.36 -10.28
CA ILE A 224 -11.55 9.56 -11.68
C ILE A 224 -11.12 11.01 -11.88
N ALA A 225 -11.94 11.98 -11.46
CA ALA A 225 -11.61 13.40 -11.59
C ALA A 225 -10.30 13.76 -10.87
N ALA A 226 -10.09 13.25 -9.65
CA ALA A 226 -8.83 13.44 -8.91
C ALA A 226 -7.61 12.85 -9.65
N SER A 227 -7.76 11.73 -10.35
CA SER A 227 -6.69 11.11 -11.15
C SER A 227 -6.28 11.92 -12.40
N HIS A 228 -7.08 12.93 -12.77
CA HIS A 228 -6.82 13.85 -13.88
C HIS A 228 -6.27 15.21 -13.45
N LEU A 229 -6.17 15.48 -12.14
CA LEU A 229 -5.55 16.70 -11.65
C LEU A 229 -4.07 16.79 -12.09
N PRO A 230 -3.52 18.01 -12.27
CA PRO A 230 -2.15 18.21 -12.75
C PRO A 230 -1.11 17.98 -11.63
N TRP A 231 -1.01 16.74 -11.14
CA TRP A 231 -0.06 16.35 -10.09
C TRP A 231 1.39 16.53 -10.55
N SER A 232 2.11 17.46 -9.92
CA SER A 232 3.48 17.85 -10.27
C SER A 232 4.44 17.78 -9.08
N ALA A 233 3.94 17.97 -7.85
CA ALA A 233 4.77 17.95 -6.65
C ALA A 233 5.44 16.59 -6.42
N LYS A 234 6.57 16.57 -5.70
CA LYS A 234 7.21 15.31 -5.30
C LYS A 234 6.31 14.50 -4.36
N GLU A 235 5.68 15.17 -3.40
CA GLU A 235 4.83 14.55 -2.40
C GLU A 235 3.36 14.81 -2.75
N ARG A 236 2.58 13.75 -2.93
CA ARG A 236 1.21 13.84 -3.46
C ARG A 236 0.23 13.08 -2.56
N LEU A 237 -0.84 13.73 -2.14
CA LEU A 237 -1.82 13.14 -1.25
C LEU A 237 -3.23 13.47 -1.70
N ALA A 238 -4.09 12.45 -1.76
CA ALA A 238 -5.53 12.60 -1.91
C ALA A 238 -6.22 12.10 -0.64
N VAL A 239 -7.13 12.90 -0.10
CA VAL A 239 -7.85 12.62 1.15
C VAL A 239 -9.33 12.54 0.86
N VAL A 240 -9.88 11.34 0.93
CA VAL A 240 -11.32 11.10 0.81
C VAL A 240 -11.96 11.28 2.18
N ILE A 241 -13.02 12.07 2.27
CA ILE A 241 -13.83 12.24 3.48
C ILE A 241 -15.27 11.88 3.13
N THR A 242 -15.80 10.80 3.73
CA THR A 242 -17.13 10.26 3.38
C THR A 242 -17.80 9.55 4.56
N ASP A 243 -19.13 9.48 4.55
CA ASP A 243 -19.91 8.67 5.49
C ASP A 243 -20.63 7.49 4.83
N ALA A 244 -20.48 7.35 3.52
CA ALA A 244 -21.18 6.41 2.66
C ALA A 244 -20.23 5.53 1.81
N PRO A 245 -20.66 4.34 1.37
CA PRO A 245 -19.92 3.59 0.34
C PRO A 245 -20.04 4.26 -1.04
N CYS A 246 -19.15 3.90 -1.96
CA CYS A 246 -19.37 4.17 -3.38
C CYS A 246 -20.43 3.22 -3.97
N HIS A 247 -20.98 3.59 -5.13
CA HIS A 247 -21.82 2.69 -5.91
C HIS A 247 -21.13 1.37 -6.25
N GLY A 248 -21.94 0.32 -6.35
CA GLY A 248 -21.55 -1.01 -6.80
C GLY A 248 -21.83 -2.09 -5.76
N LYS A 249 -22.40 -3.21 -6.22
CA LYS A 249 -22.87 -4.33 -5.35
C LYS A 249 -21.75 -4.96 -4.51
N ALA A 250 -20.50 -4.85 -4.97
CA ALA A 250 -19.34 -5.34 -4.25
C ALA A 250 -18.92 -4.42 -3.08
N TYR A 251 -19.28 -3.15 -3.12
CA TYR A 251 -18.78 -2.11 -2.21
C TYR A 251 -19.80 -1.70 -1.15
N SER A 252 -21.08 -1.87 -1.41
CA SER A 252 -22.16 -1.52 -0.48
C SER A 252 -22.97 -2.74 -0.04
N ASN A 253 -23.70 -2.63 1.08
CA ASN A 253 -24.72 -3.62 1.48
C ASN A 253 -26.11 -3.26 0.94
N ASP A 254 -26.19 -2.23 0.11
CA ASP A 254 -27.45 -1.81 -0.46
C ASP A 254 -27.83 -2.75 -1.61
N SER A 255 -28.94 -3.45 -1.44
CA SER A 255 -29.49 -4.35 -2.45
C SER A 255 -30.30 -3.61 -3.53
N HIS A 256 -30.55 -2.32 -3.32
CA HIS A 256 -31.37 -1.45 -4.15
C HIS A 256 -30.62 -0.20 -4.63
N ASP A 257 -29.31 -0.30 -4.86
CA ASP A 257 -28.55 0.75 -5.56
C ASP A 257 -29.09 0.89 -7.00
N PRO A 258 -29.84 1.96 -7.33
CA PRO A 258 -30.57 2.07 -8.59
C PRO A 258 -29.67 2.47 -9.75
N PHE A 259 -28.43 2.88 -9.47
CA PHE A 259 -27.44 3.32 -10.46
C PHE A 259 -26.50 2.19 -10.87
N CYS A 260 -26.60 1.04 -10.22
CA CYS A 260 -25.88 -0.15 -10.62
C CYS A 260 -26.55 -0.85 -11.81
N ASP A 261 -25.73 -1.16 -12.82
CA ASP A 261 -26.10 -2.09 -13.86
C ASP A 261 -26.45 -3.47 -13.26
N LYS A 262 -27.51 -4.09 -13.79
CA LYS A 262 -28.06 -5.33 -13.21
C LYS A 262 -27.13 -6.52 -13.41
N GLU A 263 -26.43 -6.58 -14.53
CA GLU A 263 -25.57 -7.69 -14.93
C GLU A 263 -24.20 -7.61 -14.27
N THR A 264 -23.56 -6.43 -14.36
CA THR A 264 -22.20 -6.20 -13.86
C THR A 264 -22.17 -5.79 -12.39
N GLY A 265 -23.24 -5.18 -11.88
CA GLY A 265 -23.31 -4.65 -10.52
C GLY A 265 -22.46 -3.40 -10.29
N LEU A 266 -22.10 -2.67 -11.36
CA LEU A 266 -21.29 -1.46 -11.32
C LEU A 266 -22.11 -0.24 -11.74
N THR A 267 -21.73 0.94 -11.25
CA THR A 267 -22.23 2.24 -11.77
C THR A 267 -21.58 2.55 -13.13
N CYS A 268 -22.09 3.58 -13.81
CA CYS A 268 -21.55 4.09 -15.06
C CYS A 268 -20.08 4.56 -14.98
N THR A 269 -19.57 4.84 -13.78
CA THR A 269 -18.16 5.16 -13.51
C THR A 269 -17.28 3.94 -13.24
N GLY A 270 -17.86 2.74 -13.27
CA GLY A 270 -17.15 1.46 -13.22
C GLY A 270 -16.61 1.12 -11.83
N LYS A 271 -15.38 0.61 -11.80
CA LYS A 271 -14.73 0.10 -10.58
C LYS A 271 -13.86 1.19 -9.93
N PRO A 272 -14.06 1.54 -8.64
CA PRO A 272 -13.21 2.51 -7.92
C PRO A 272 -11.73 2.11 -7.83
N GLU A 273 -11.39 0.83 -7.99
CA GLU A 273 -10.02 0.37 -8.03
C GLU A 273 -9.24 0.92 -9.24
N VAL A 274 -9.90 1.17 -10.37
CA VAL A 274 -9.24 1.67 -11.59
C VAL A 274 -8.64 3.07 -11.37
N PRO A 275 -9.42 4.10 -10.95
CA PRO A 275 -8.84 5.40 -10.66
C PRO A 275 -7.92 5.38 -9.43
N LEU A 276 -8.14 4.47 -8.45
CA LEU A 276 -7.24 4.31 -7.31
C LEU A 276 -5.84 3.85 -7.74
N LEU A 277 -5.75 2.83 -8.60
CA LEU A 277 -4.48 2.35 -9.16
C LEU A 277 -3.81 3.44 -10.00
N LYS A 278 -4.56 4.22 -10.78
CA LYS A 278 -4.02 5.35 -11.55
C LYS A 278 -3.41 6.43 -10.64
N LEU A 279 -4.06 6.76 -9.52
CA LEU A 279 -3.50 7.67 -8.51
C LEU A 279 -2.19 7.10 -7.93
N GLN A 280 -2.13 5.79 -7.68
CA GLN A 280 -0.90 5.13 -7.20
C GLN A 280 0.22 5.14 -8.23
N GLU A 281 -0.07 4.91 -9.51
CA GLU A 281 0.89 5.04 -10.62
C GLU A 281 1.46 6.47 -10.69
N GLN A 282 0.66 7.46 -10.32
CA GLN A 282 1.07 8.85 -10.17
C GLN A 282 1.77 9.16 -8.84
N ASN A 283 2.10 8.16 -8.02
CA ASN A 283 2.67 8.29 -6.66
C ASN A 283 1.79 9.13 -5.70
N VAL A 284 0.49 9.23 -5.96
CA VAL A 284 -0.47 9.84 -5.05
C VAL A 284 -0.83 8.81 -3.99
N GLN A 285 -0.59 9.16 -2.73
CA GLN A 285 -1.09 8.35 -1.62
C GLN A 285 -2.53 8.73 -1.36
N VAL A 286 -3.40 7.73 -1.27
CA VAL A 286 -4.81 7.94 -0.98
C VAL A 286 -5.09 7.56 0.47
N VAL A 287 -5.78 8.44 1.18
CA VAL A 287 -6.24 8.24 2.56
C VAL A 287 -7.76 8.36 2.57
N ILE A 288 -8.46 7.36 3.08
CA ILE A 288 -9.92 7.39 3.23
C ILE A 288 -10.27 7.56 4.70
N LEU A 289 -10.88 8.69 5.02
CA LEU A 289 -11.38 9.05 6.34
C LEU A 289 -12.90 8.86 6.33
N HIS A 290 -13.40 7.88 7.09
CA HIS A 290 -14.81 7.54 7.07
C HIS A 290 -15.46 7.50 8.46
N THR A 291 -16.78 7.72 8.53
CA THR A 291 -17.53 7.71 9.80
C THR A 291 -17.67 6.32 10.43
N GLY A 292 -17.42 5.26 9.64
CA GLY A 292 -17.45 3.87 10.10
C GLY A 292 -18.81 3.20 9.97
N ASN A 293 -19.71 3.75 9.15
CA ASN A 293 -20.89 3.02 8.70
C ASN A 293 -20.47 1.69 8.04
N ALA A 294 -21.25 0.63 8.25
CA ALA A 294 -21.00 -0.71 7.68
C ALA A 294 -20.80 -0.69 6.15
N GLY A 295 -21.50 0.17 5.42
CA GLY A 295 -21.29 0.36 3.98
C GLY A 295 -19.89 0.88 3.66
N ALA A 296 -19.50 2.01 4.25
CA ALA A 296 -18.17 2.60 4.06
C ALA A 296 -17.04 1.64 4.48
N VAL A 297 -17.21 0.89 5.57
CA VAL A 297 -16.26 -0.14 6.03
C VAL A 297 -16.11 -1.25 4.99
N LYS A 298 -17.22 -1.77 4.46
CA LYS A 298 -17.20 -2.81 3.41
C LYS A 298 -16.48 -2.33 2.16
N MET A 299 -16.78 -1.12 1.70
CA MET A 299 -16.08 -0.50 0.57
C MET A 299 -14.56 -0.47 0.84
N CYS A 300 -14.14 0.03 1.99
CA CYS A 300 -12.71 0.12 2.34
C CYS A 300 -12.03 -1.25 2.39
N GLN A 301 -12.70 -2.27 2.98
CA GLN A 301 -12.20 -3.65 2.98
C GLN A 301 -12.03 -4.19 1.55
N LYS A 302 -12.96 -3.86 0.64
CA LYS A 302 -12.87 -4.28 -0.75
C LYS A 302 -11.70 -3.59 -1.47
N LEU A 303 -11.52 -2.28 -1.27
CA LEU A 303 -10.42 -1.53 -1.89
C LEU A 303 -9.04 -2.00 -1.39
N LEU A 304 -8.92 -2.38 -0.11
CA LEU A 304 -7.69 -2.91 0.47
C LEU A 304 -7.21 -4.22 -0.18
N GLN A 305 -8.11 -5.02 -0.76
CA GLN A 305 -7.74 -6.24 -1.49
C GLN A 305 -6.91 -5.92 -2.74
N THR A 306 -7.18 -4.77 -3.39
CA THR A 306 -6.50 -4.34 -4.61
C THR A 306 -5.35 -3.37 -4.33
N SER A 307 -5.51 -2.55 -3.28
CA SER A 307 -4.52 -1.57 -2.85
C SER A 307 -4.18 -1.80 -1.36
N PRO A 308 -3.30 -2.76 -1.03
CA PRO A 308 -2.94 -3.06 0.36
C PRO A 308 -2.24 -1.91 1.10
N THR A 309 -1.74 -0.91 0.36
CA THR A 309 -1.10 0.30 0.88
C THR A 309 -2.08 1.46 1.12
N LEU A 310 -3.38 1.26 0.82
CA LEU A 310 -4.43 2.24 1.09
C LEU A 310 -4.52 2.48 2.61
N ILE A 311 -4.48 3.74 3.01
CA ILE A 311 -4.76 4.10 4.40
C ILE A 311 -6.27 4.34 4.50
N GLN A 312 -6.93 3.61 5.39
CA GLN A 312 -8.32 3.87 5.76
C GLN A 312 -8.41 3.96 7.27
N GLU A 313 -9.13 4.96 7.76
CA GLU A 313 -9.35 5.16 9.18
C GLU A 313 -10.81 5.54 9.44
N LYS A 314 -11.40 4.89 10.44
CA LYS A 314 -12.61 5.39 11.08
C LYS A 314 -12.23 6.61 11.88
N VAL A 315 -12.80 7.76 11.55
CA VAL A 315 -12.54 9.01 12.27
C VAL A 315 -13.83 9.64 12.75
N SER A 316 -13.78 10.20 13.97
CA SER A 316 -14.75 11.20 14.35
C SER A 316 -14.45 12.49 13.57
N PRO A 317 -15.46 13.29 13.20
CA PRO A 317 -15.23 14.53 12.47
C PRO A 317 -14.20 15.46 13.15
N SER A 318 -14.14 15.45 14.47
CA SER A 318 -13.22 16.28 15.28
C SER A 318 -11.75 15.83 15.21
N GLU A 319 -11.48 14.58 14.86
CA GLU A 319 -10.13 14.01 14.79
C GLU A 319 -9.51 14.06 13.39
N THR A 320 -10.30 14.40 12.36
CA THR A 320 -9.90 14.39 10.94
C THR A 320 -8.58 15.11 10.68
N ALA A 321 -8.36 16.27 11.31
CA ALA A 321 -7.16 17.08 11.13
C ALA A 321 -5.91 16.37 11.66
N ASP A 322 -5.95 15.90 12.91
CA ASP A 322 -4.83 15.23 13.56
C ASP A 322 -4.44 13.95 12.81
N ARG A 323 -5.45 13.20 12.33
CA ARG A 323 -5.22 11.98 11.54
C ARG A 323 -4.57 12.27 10.20
N LEU A 324 -5.00 13.31 9.51
CA LEU A 324 -4.38 13.68 8.24
C LEU A 324 -2.93 14.13 8.42
N VAL A 325 -2.67 14.94 9.45
CA VAL A 325 -1.31 15.35 9.83
C VAL A 325 -0.45 14.12 10.12
N ASN A 326 -0.98 13.15 10.86
CA ASN A 326 -0.28 11.90 11.12
C ASN A 326 -0.01 11.08 9.85
N ALA A 327 -0.98 10.98 8.94
CA ALA A 327 -0.80 10.28 7.66
C ALA A 327 0.28 10.94 6.78
N MET A 328 0.28 12.27 6.72
CA MET A 328 1.31 13.05 6.01
C MET A 328 2.68 12.97 6.67
N ASN A 329 2.76 13.09 8.00
CA ASN A 329 3.99 12.88 8.76
C ASN A 329 4.52 11.47 8.49
N THR A 330 3.68 10.45 8.48
CA THR A 330 4.10 9.08 8.19
C THR A 330 4.67 8.94 6.78
N LYS A 331 4.13 9.67 5.79
CA LYS A 331 4.63 9.68 4.41
C LYS A 331 6.00 10.37 4.30
N LEU A 332 6.18 11.46 5.03
CA LEU A 332 7.31 12.38 4.86
C LEU A 332 8.46 12.11 5.85
N ASP A 333 8.16 11.53 7.01
CA ASP A 333 9.15 11.16 8.02
C ASP A 333 9.73 9.77 7.71
N LEU A 334 10.77 9.42 8.47
CA LEU A 334 11.39 8.11 8.37
C LEU A 334 10.37 7.02 8.67
N SER A 335 10.13 6.15 7.69
CA SER A 335 9.36 4.92 7.90
C SER A 335 10.23 3.84 8.55
N PRO A 336 9.68 3.00 9.44
CA PRO A 336 10.37 1.82 9.94
C PRO A 336 10.86 0.93 8.79
N LEU A 337 12.09 0.40 8.89
CA LEU A 337 12.55 -0.59 7.91
C LEU A 337 11.69 -1.84 8.06
N THR A 338 11.03 -2.25 6.97
CA THR A 338 10.10 -3.37 7.01
C THR A 338 10.61 -4.54 6.19
N TYR A 339 10.65 -5.71 6.84
CA TYR A 339 10.96 -6.98 6.21
C TYR A 339 9.69 -7.80 6.08
N LEU A 340 9.54 -8.46 4.95
CA LEU A 340 8.51 -9.46 4.74
C LEU A 340 9.16 -10.83 4.75
N MET A 341 8.63 -11.70 5.61
CA MET A 341 9.00 -13.10 5.61
C MET A 341 7.81 -13.93 5.14
N LYS A 342 8.03 -14.70 4.08
CA LYS A 342 7.00 -15.53 3.43
C LYS A 342 7.50 -16.94 3.24
N PRO A 343 6.66 -17.97 3.39
CA PRO A 343 6.98 -19.32 2.98
C PRO A 343 7.49 -19.31 1.54
N PHE A 344 8.58 -20.03 1.30
CA PHE A 344 9.22 -20.04 0.00
C PHE A 344 8.35 -20.84 -0.99
N THR A 345 7.96 -20.17 -2.06
CA THR A 345 7.25 -20.77 -3.20
C THR A 345 8.02 -20.48 -4.49
N ARG A 346 7.52 -20.98 -5.62
CA ARG A 346 8.14 -20.77 -6.93
C ARG A 346 8.03 -19.32 -7.42
N GLU A 347 7.12 -18.53 -6.88
CA GLU A 347 6.97 -17.12 -7.22
C GLU A 347 8.17 -16.34 -6.66
N GLY A 348 9.07 -15.97 -7.57
CA GLY A 348 10.44 -15.56 -7.29
C GLY A 348 10.65 -14.55 -6.17
N LEU A 349 11.84 -14.64 -5.59
CA LEU A 349 12.37 -13.75 -4.57
C LEU A 349 12.62 -12.36 -5.17
N LYS A 350 12.04 -11.33 -4.55
CA LYS A 350 12.34 -9.94 -4.89
C LYS A 350 12.98 -9.28 -3.66
N GLU A 351 13.97 -8.43 -3.90
CA GLU A 351 14.47 -7.49 -2.89
C GLU A 351 15.00 -8.19 -1.63
N VAL A 352 15.79 -9.24 -1.85
CA VAL A 352 16.33 -10.11 -0.80
C VAL A 352 17.07 -9.33 0.28
N ALA A 353 16.84 -9.70 1.53
CA ALA A 353 17.56 -9.17 2.69
C ALA A 353 18.99 -9.73 2.82
N PHE A 354 19.78 -9.67 1.74
CA PHE A 354 21.14 -10.21 1.68
C PHE A 354 22.01 -9.65 2.80
N ASN A 355 22.85 -10.51 3.39
CA ASN A 355 23.78 -10.22 4.49
C ASN A 355 23.15 -9.82 5.83
N HIS A 356 21.83 -9.84 5.97
CA HIS A 356 21.18 -9.61 7.27
C HIS A 356 21.42 -10.81 8.20
N GLU A 357 21.53 -10.55 9.49
CA GLU A 357 21.59 -11.61 10.51
C GLU A 357 20.19 -11.86 11.05
N VAL A 358 19.82 -13.13 11.12
CA VAL A 358 18.56 -13.61 11.69
C VAL A 358 18.91 -14.42 12.92
N GLU A 359 18.33 -14.06 14.06
CA GLU A 359 18.46 -14.83 15.29
C GLU A 359 17.13 -15.56 15.54
N LEU A 360 17.22 -16.88 15.76
CA LEU A 360 16.08 -17.76 16.02
C LEU A 360 16.22 -18.36 17.40
N LYS A 361 15.18 -18.21 18.22
CA LYS A 361 15.08 -18.78 19.57
C LYS A 361 14.02 -19.87 19.61
N VAL A 362 14.41 -21.08 19.99
CA VAL A 362 13.53 -22.24 20.12
C VAL A 362 13.85 -22.94 21.44
N GLY A 363 12.87 -23.03 22.34
CA GLY A 363 13.04 -23.76 23.61
C GLY A 363 14.22 -23.30 24.49
N GLY A 364 14.66 -22.04 24.36
CA GLY A 364 15.80 -21.48 25.10
C GLY A 364 17.14 -21.54 24.36
N GLU A 365 17.24 -22.31 23.27
CA GLU A 365 18.41 -22.31 22.39
C GLU A 365 18.33 -21.17 21.38
N THR A 366 19.47 -20.55 21.08
CA THR A 366 19.58 -19.44 20.13
C THR A 366 20.50 -19.83 18.98
N THR A 367 20.02 -19.70 17.75
CA THR A 367 20.82 -19.91 16.53
C THR A 367 20.87 -18.63 15.71
N LYS A 368 22.01 -18.37 15.07
CA LYS A 368 22.19 -17.23 14.17
C LYS A 368 22.37 -17.72 12.75
N HIS A 369 21.62 -17.14 11.83
CA HIS A 369 21.67 -17.41 10.40
C HIS A 369 21.97 -16.12 9.65
N ARG A 370 22.94 -16.17 8.73
CA ARG A 370 23.21 -15.04 7.84
C ARG A 370 22.56 -15.28 6.49
N VAL A 371 21.73 -14.34 6.06
CA VAL A 371 20.93 -14.47 4.84
C VAL A 371 21.84 -14.42 3.61
N GLY A 372 21.82 -15.51 2.84
CA GLY A 372 22.56 -15.66 1.59
C GLY A 372 21.94 -14.87 0.43
N SER A 373 22.56 -14.94 -0.75
CA SER A 373 22.05 -14.27 -1.95
C SER A 373 20.71 -14.84 -2.45
N ASP A 374 20.37 -16.05 -1.98
CA ASP A 374 19.08 -16.70 -2.18
C ASP A 374 18.00 -16.17 -1.23
N GLY A 375 18.34 -15.42 -0.18
CA GLY A 375 17.33 -14.85 0.72
C GLY A 375 16.59 -15.86 1.58
N LEU A 376 17.04 -17.11 1.62
CA LEU A 376 16.30 -18.19 2.27
C LEU A 376 16.77 -18.45 3.70
N ILE A 377 15.79 -18.79 4.53
CA ILE A 377 15.94 -19.21 5.92
C ILE A 377 15.36 -20.61 6.02
N TRP A 378 16.24 -21.58 6.23
CA TRP A 378 15.91 -23.01 6.28
C TRP A 378 15.61 -23.41 7.73
N LEU A 379 14.36 -23.20 8.16
CA LEU A 379 13.93 -23.40 9.55
C LEU A 379 13.64 -24.88 9.88
N GLY A 380 13.14 -25.64 8.92
CA GLY A 380 12.83 -27.06 9.08
C GLY A 380 11.52 -27.27 9.84
N LYS A 381 11.50 -28.21 10.78
CA LYS A 381 10.30 -28.55 11.57
C LYS A 381 10.57 -28.28 13.06
N PRO A 382 10.40 -27.04 13.51
CA PRO A 382 10.76 -26.67 14.87
C PRO A 382 9.83 -27.35 15.89
N SER A 383 10.39 -27.85 16.99
CA SER A 383 9.64 -28.56 18.04
C SER A 383 8.73 -27.64 18.87
N SER A 384 9.02 -26.34 18.90
CA SER A 384 8.20 -25.28 19.48
C SER A 384 8.18 -24.06 18.56
N ALA A 385 7.27 -23.11 18.80
CA ALA A 385 7.17 -21.90 17.98
C ALA A 385 8.47 -21.08 18.09
N PRO A 386 9.23 -20.88 17.00
CA PRO A 386 10.44 -20.08 17.05
C PRO A 386 10.10 -18.60 17.26
N VAL A 387 10.90 -17.92 18.08
CA VAL A 387 10.91 -16.45 18.12
C VAL A 387 12.07 -15.95 17.30
N MET A 388 11.78 -15.12 16.30
CA MET A 388 12.77 -14.60 15.36
C MET A 388 13.02 -13.11 15.58
N THR A 389 14.28 -12.69 15.50
CA THR A 389 14.67 -11.28 15.33
C THR A 389 15.58 -11.12 14.11
N ILE A 390 15.57 -9.92 13.52
CA ILE A 390 16.42 -9.59 12.38
C ILE A 390 17.29 -8.40 12.76
N SER A 391 18.59 -8.55 12.54
CA SER A 391 19.58 -7.47 12.63
C SER A 391 19.97 -7.00 11.24
N ARG A 392 20.04 -5.69 11.06
CA ARG A 392 20.52 -5.09 9.82
C ARG A 392 22.04 -5.27 9.68
N PRO A 393 22.59 -5.33 8.46
CA PRO A 393 24.02 -5.31 8.24
C PRO A 393 24.56 -3.95 8.70
N GLY A 394 25.70 -3.95 9.41
CA GLY A 394 26.34 -2.78 10.04
C GLY A 394 26.68 -1.63 9.10
N ASN A 395 25.64 -0.94 8.63
CA ASN A 395 25.69 0.24 7.79
C ASN A 395 25.58 1.45 8.70
N ALA A 396 26.70 2.15 8.88
CA ALA A 396 26.80 3.33 9.74
C ALA A 396 25.74 4.40 9.41
N GLY A 397 25.27 4.48 8.16
CA GLY A 397 24.21 5.42 7.78
C GLY A 397 22.83 5.06 8.32
N LEU A 398 22.54 3.78 8.57
CA LEU A 398 21.28 3.35 9.19
C LEU A 398 21.32 3.49 10.73
N ASP A 399 22.51 3.38 11.32
CA ASP A 399 22.70 3.39 12.77
C ASP A 399 22.29 4.68 13.47
N GLU A 400 22.29 5.80 12.75
CA GLU A 400 21.79 7.07 13.27
C GLU A 400 20.26 7.06 13.46
N TRP A 401 19.51 6.33 12.63
CA TRP A 401 18.10 6.61 12.37
C TRP A 401 17.13 5.50 12.75
N TRP A 402 17.56 4.24 12.77
CA TRP A 402 16.71 3.11 13.19
C TRP A 402 17.40 2.25 14.26
N GLU A 403 16.62 1.44 14.97
CA GLU A 403 17.16 0.44 15.88
C GLU A 403 18.04 -0.59 15.17
N ALA A 404 18.91 -1.27 15.92
CA ALA A 404 19.82 -2.26 15.33
C ALA A 404 19.11 -3.57 14.94
N GLN A 405 17.99 -3.88 15.61
CA GLN A 405 17.25 -5.13 15.47
C GLN A 405 15.73 -4.93 15.56
N THR A 406 14.98 -5.86 14.98
CA THR A 406 13.51 -5.92 15.11
C THR A 406 13.10 -6.41 16.50
N ALA A 407 11.84 -6.17 16.87
CA ALA A 407 11.22 -6.92 17.96
C ALA A 407 11.15 -8.43 17.62
N GLY A 408 11.06 -9.27 18.65
CA GLY A 408 10.89 -10.71 18.50
C GLY A 408 9.53 -11.05 17.90
N GLN A 409 9.52 -11.86 16.85
CA GLN A 409 8.32 -12.34 16.17
C GLN A 409 8.19 -13.85 16.35
N GLU A 410 7.11 -14.29 16.99
CA GLU A 410 6.78 -15.72 17.08
C GLU A 410 6.28 -16.24 15.72
N LEU A 411 6.82 -17.36 15.27
CA LEU A 411 6.50 -18.00 14.00
C LEU A 411 5.62 -19.24 14.22
N SER A 412 4.87 -19.62 13.18
CA SER A 412 4.10 -20.85 13.17
C SER A 412 5.03 -22.07 13.23
N ARG A 413 4.54 -23.14 13.84
CA ARG A 413 5.20 -24.45 13.83
C ARG A 413 4.92 -25.24 12.56
N SER A 414 3.82 -24.93 11.88
CA SER A 414 3.32 -25.60 10.69
C SER A 414 3.49 -24.72 9.45
N PHE A 415 3.64 -25.36 8.30
CA PHE A 415 3.69 -24.67 7.01
C PHE A 415 2.30 -24.14 6.63
N ASP A 416 2.18 -22.86 6.37
CA ASP A 416 0.99 -22.24 5.79
C ASP A 416 1.45 -21.34 4.65
N VAL A 417 1.02 -21.65 3.43
CA VAL A 417 1.45 -20.97 2.20
C VAL A 417 1.03 -19.50 2.15
N ASP A 418 -0.08 -19.16 2.81
CA ASP A 418 -0.64 -17.80 2.81
C ASP A 418 -0.12 -16.96 3.99
N GLN A 419 0.59 -17.60 4.94
CA GLN A 419 1.09 -16.92 6.13
C GLN A 419 2.24 -15.97 5.79
N VAL A 420 2.04 -14.68 6.06
CA VAL A 420 3.05 -13.64 5.90
C VAL A 420 3.40 -13.03 7.26
N TYR A 421 4.69 -12.88 7.55
CA TYR A 421 5.17 -12.17 8.73
C TYR A 421 5.76 -10.82 8.33
N LYS A 422 5.29 -9.75 8.96
CA LYS A 422 5.81 -8.40 8.79
C LYS A 422 6.68 -8.05 9.99
N LEU A 423 7.99 -7.93 9.77
CA LEU A 423 8.93 -7.53 10.81
C LEU A 423 9.37 -6.10 10.59
N THR A 424 9.28 -5.27 11.63
CA THR A 424 9.59 -3.85 11.54
C THR A 424 10.73 -3.48 12.48
N MET A 425 11.64 -2.65 11.97
CA MET A 425 12.73 -2.05 12.72
C MET A 425 12.39 -0.57 12.94
N PRO A 426 12.03 -0.18 14.17
CA PRO A 426 11.51 1.16 14.42
C PRO A 426 12.59 2.23 14.22
N CYS A 427 12.15 3.43 13.86
CA CYS A 427 13.00 4.62 13.85
C CYS A 427 13.41 4.94 15.29
N LYS A 428 14.66 5.35 15.50
CA LYS A 428 15.13 5.84 16.80
C LYS A 428 14.36 7.11 17.13
N LYS A 429 13.82 7.19 18.35
CA LYS A 429 13.33 8.46 18.87
C LYS A 429 14.55 9.35 19.09
N ARG A 430 14.68 10.45 18.33
CA ARG A 430 15.60 11.53 18.73
C ARG A 430 15.05 12.10 20.02
N GLU A 431 15.76 11.92 21.13
CA GLU A 431 15.48 12.68 22.33
C GLU A 431 15.58 14.17 21.96
N GLN A 432 14.48 14.91 22.11
CA GLN A 432 14.51 16.36 22.02
C GLN A 432 15.33 16.86 23.20
N GLY A 433 16.65 16.97 23.03
CA GLY A 433 17.54 17.29 24.15
C GLY A 433 18.94 17.73 23.74
N ASP A 434 19.54 17.14 22.70
CA ASP A 434 20.87 17.56 22.27
C ASP A 434 20.78 18.70 21.25
N SER A 435 20.41 19.88 21.76
CA SER A 435 20.82 21.14 21.16
C SER A 435 22.35 21.09 20.98
N MET A 436 22.78 21.15 19.72
CA MET A 436 24.19 21.25 19.36
C MET A 436 24.85 22.40 20.15
N VAL A 437 25.85 22.05 20.94
CA VAL A 437 26.92 22.96 21.37
C VAL A 437 27.86 23.20 20.20
#